data_AF-A0A3B0TG80-F1
#
_entry.id   AF-A0A3B0TG80-F1
#
_cell.length_a   1.000
_cell.length_b   1.000
_cell.length_c   1.000
_cell.angle_alpha   90.00
_cell.angle_beta   90.00
_cell.angle_gamma   90.00
#
_symmetry.space_group_name_H-M   'P 1'
#
loop_
_entity.id
_entity.type
_entity.pdbx_description
1 polymer ?
#
loop_
_entity_poly.entity_id
_entity_poly.type
_entity_poly.pdbx_seq_one_letter_code
_entity_poly.pdbx_strand_id
1 'polypeptide(L)'
;RMNTPYCPEENGKIERFHRTLNEKGLRFGFRPSDSLETMQYKLTLFLFYYNWRKKHRGLGMDGVTPVERLKELGSVNLTLQCYKY
;
A
#
# COMPACT_ATOMS: atom_id res chain seq x y z
N ARG A 1 5.06 -12.02 14.02
CA ARG A 1 6.48 -12.30 13.73
C ARG A 1 7.19 -10.96 13.63
N MET A 2 8.32 -10.77 14.33
CA MET A 2 9.16 -9.58 14.13
C MET A 2 9.91 -9.72 12.80
N ASN A 3 10.08 -8.62 12.07
CA ASN A 3 10.76 -8.60 10.78
C ASN A 3 12.24 -8.97 11.00
N THR A 4 12.60 -10.21 10.68
CA THR A 4 13.96 -10.72 10.90
C THR A 4 14.86 -10.32 9.72
N PRO A 5 16.14 -9.95 9.96
CA PRO A 5 17.06 -9.64 8.88
C PRO A 5 17.11 -10.76 7.82
N TYR A 6 17.20 -10.40 6.55
CA TYR A 6 17.29 -11.33 5.40
C TYR A 6 16.04 -12.15 5.07
N CYS A 7 14.83 -11.67 5.40
CA CYS A 7 13.57 -12.23 4.91
C CYS A 7 12.99 -11.39 3.74
N PRO A 8 13.44 -11.60 2.49
CA PRO A 8 12.98 -10.81 1.32
C PRO A 8 11.48 -10.91 1.08
N GLU A 9 10.84 -11.99 1.54
CA GLU A 9 9.39 -12.18 1.46
C GLU A 9 8.61 -11.15 2.31
N GLU A 10 9.16 -10.74 3.46
CA GLU A 10 8.51 -9.78 4.37
C GLU A 10 8.64 -8.34 3.86
N ASN A 11 9.76 -8.00 3.23
CA ASN A 11 10.05 -6.63 2.77
C ASN A 11 9.54 -6.31 1.35
N GLY A 12 9.17 -7.32 0.56
CA GLY A 12 8.75 -7.10 -0.83
C GLY A 12 7.49 -6.21 -1.01
N LYS A 13 6.69 -5.99 0.04
CA LYS A 13 5.57 -5.04 0.02
C LYS A 13 6.05 -3.59 0.18
N ILE A 14 6.90 -3.32 1.16
CA ILE A 14 7.41 -1.97 1.43
C ILE A 14 8.36 -1.51 0.31
N GLU A 15 9.18 -2.43 -0.22
CA GLU A 15 10.05 -2.15 -1.36
C GLU A 15 9.25 -1.74 -2.61
N ARG A 16 8.16 -2.46 -2.91
CA ARG A 16 7.27 -2.11 -4.02
C ARG A 16 6.55 -0.78 -3.81
N PHE A 17 6.18 -0.45 -2.58
CA PHE A 17 5.63 0.86 -2.23
C PHE A 17 6.65 1.97 -2.52
N HIS A 18 7.86 1.87 -1.97
CA HIS A 18 8.93 2.86 -2.19
C HIS A 18 9.30 2.99 -3.66
N ARG A 19 9.39 1.89 -4.41
CA ARG A 19 9.63 1.94 -5.86
C ARG A 19 8.54 2.71 -6.59
N THR A 20 7.27 2.42 -6.29
CA THR A 20 6.13 3.12 -6.93
C THR A 20 6.10 4.60 -6.55
N LEU A 21 6.40 4.94 -5.29
CA LEU A 21 6.47 6.31 -4.81
C LEU A 21 7.60 7.08 -5.51
N ASN A 22 8.77 6.47 -5.67
CA ASN A 22 9.87 7.05 -6.42
C ASN A 22 9.50 7.30 -7.89
N GLU A 23 8.95 6.29 -8.56
CA GLU A 23 8.61 6.34 -9.99
C GLU A 23 7.48 7.33 -10.33
N LYS A 24 6.44 7.40 -9.50
CA LYS A 24 5.20 8.15 -9.81
C LYS A 24 5.03 9.43 -9.00
N GLY A 25 5.62 9.50 -7.81
CA GLY A 25 5.53 10.65 -6.91
C GLY A 25 6.78 11.50 -6.98
N LEU A 26 7.87 11.00 -6.39
CA LEU A 26 9.08 11.80 -6.13
C LEU A 26 9.75 12.31 -7.40
N ARG A 27 9.84 11.49 -8.46
CA ARG A 27 10.50 11.86 -9.71
C ARG A 27 9.88 13.07 -10.44
N PHE A 28 8.59 13.33 -10.25
CA PHE A 28 7.87 14.35 -11.01
C PHE A 28 7.13 15.38 -10.14
N GLY A 29 6.79 15.01 -8.91
CA GLY A 29 5.89 15.80 -8.05
C GLY A 29 6.56 16.54 -6.91
N PHE A 30 7.69 16.04 -6.39
CA PHE A 30 8.33 16.62 -5.20
C PHE A 30 9.55 17.45 -5.58
N ARG A 31 9.64 18.66 -5.04
CA ARG A 31 10.77 19.56 -5.21
C ARG A 31 11.46 19.78 -3.86
N PRO A 32 12.80 19.92 -3.81
CA PRO A 32 13.50 20.26 -2.58
C PRO A 32 13.04 21.58 -1.94
N SER A 33 12.46 22.48 -2.74
CA SER A 33 11.93 23.78 -2.29
C SER A 33 10.49 23.73 -1.80
N ASP A 34 9.81 22.57 -1.83
CA ASP A 34 8.45 22.45 -1.32
C ASP A 34 8.41 22.68 0.20
N SER A 35 7.38 23.37 0.69
CA SER A 35 7.13 23.42 2.14
C SER A 35 6.72 22.05 2.68
N LEU A 36 6.90 21.83 3.98
CA LEU A 36 6.48 20.58 4.64
C LEU A 36 4.99 20.27 4.38
N GLU A 37 4.11 21.28 4.46
CA GLU A 37 2.68 21.13 4.18
C GLU A 37 2.43 20.71 2.73
N THR A 38 3.16 21.29 1.79
CA THR A 38 3.06 20.92 0.36
C THR A 38 3.49 19.48 0.14
N MET A 39 4.59 19.05 0.76
CA MET A 39 5.05 17.66 0.70
C MET A 39 4.02 16.69 1.30
N GLN A 40 3.44 17.05 2.45
CA GLN A 40 2.39 16.25 3.11
C GLN A 40 1.15 16.12 2.23
N TYR A 41 0.71 17.21 1.60
CA TYR A 41 -0.42 17.20 0.68
C TYR A 41 -0.16 16.28 -0.53
N LYS A 42 1.00 16.42 -1.17
CA LYS A 42 1.40 15.57 -2.30
C LYS A 42 1.49 14.08 -1.91
N LEU A 43 2.03 13.79 -0.74
CA LEU A 43 2.08 12.43 -0.20
C LEU A 43 0.67 11.87 0.03
N THR A 44 -0.24 12.68 0.56
CA THR A 44 -1.64 12.29 0.79
C THR A 44 -2.35 11.95 -0.53
N LEU A 45 -2.17 12.76 -1.56
CA LEU A 45 -2.69 12.47 -2.91
C LEU A 45 -2.13 11.16 -3.47
N PHE A 46 -0.82 10.92 -3.31
CA PHE A 46 -0.19 9.68 -3.74
C PHE A 46 -0.75 8.47 -2.99
N LEU A 47 -0.92 8.56 -1.67
CA LEU A 47 -1.48 7.49 -0.85
C LEU A 47 -2.92 7.15 -1.27
N PHE A 48 -3.74 8.17 -1.55
CA PHE A 48 -5.09 7.96 -2.07
C PHE A 48 -5.04 7.19 -3.40
N TYR A 49 -4.24 7.64 -4.36
CA TYR A 49 -4.05 6.94 -5.63
C TYR A 49 -3.55 5.48 -5.44
N TYR A 50 -2.54 5.27 -4.61
CA TYR A 50 -1.91 3.97 -4.39
C TYR A 50 -2.89 2.96 -3.75
N ASN A 51 -3.70 3.43 -2.80
CA ASN A 51 -4.62 2.60 -2.02
C ASN A 51 -5.98 2.39 -2.68
N TRP A 52 -6.48 3.34 -3.46
CA TRP A 52 -7.84 3.31 -4.01
C TRP A 52 -7.93 3.12 -5.52
N ARG A 53 -6.87 3.44 -6.28
CA ARG A 53 -6.93 3.44 -7.75
C ARG A 53 -5.93 2.51 -8.40
N LYS A 54 -4.74 2.38 -7.83
CA LYS A 54 -3.69 1.53 -8.39
C LYS A 54 -4.00 0.06 -8.10
N LYS A 55 -4.19 -0.73 -9.16
CA LYS A 55 -4.23 -2.21 -9.08
C LYS A 55 -2.84 -2.77 -8.78
N HIS A 56 -2.77 -3.81 -7.95
CA HIS A 56 -1.51 -4.47 -7.57
C HIS A 56 -1.56 -5.93 -7.98
N ARG A 57 -0.48 -6.39 -8.64
CA ARG A 57 -0.31 -7.79 -9.06
C ARG A 57 0.79 -8.49 -8.27
N GLY A 58 1.15 -7.93 -7.10
CA GLY A 58 2.07 -8.56 -6.17
C GLY A 58 1.44 -9.80 -5.52
N LEU A 59 2.25 -10.55 -4.77
CA LEU A 59 1.81 -11.76 -4.07
C LEU A 59 0.55 -11.48 -3.21
N GLY A 60 -0.51 -12.27 -3.45
CA GLY A 60 -1.76 -12.21 -2.69
C GLY A 60 -2.63 -10.97 -2.94
N MET A 61 -2.42 -10.25 -4.04
CA MET A 61 -3.19 -9.05 -4.42
C MET A 61 -4.15 -9.26 -5.60
N ASP A 62 -3.99 -10.32 -6.40
CA ASP A 62 -4.90 -10.74 -7.49
C ASP A 62 -5.39 -9.62 -8.43
N GLY A 63 -4.57 -8.58 -8.63
CA GLY A 63 -4.91 -7.45 -9.50
C GLY A 63 -5.90 -6.45 -8.90
N VAL A 64 -6.20 -6.50 -7.61
CA VAL A 64 -7.06 -5.54 -6.91
C VAL A 64 -6.25 -4.40 -6.25
N THR A 65 -6.97 -3.38 -5.78
CA THR A 65 -6.39 -2.29 -4.98
C THR A 65 -6.17 -2.74 -3.53
N PRO A 66 -5.27 -2.08 -2.75
CA PRO A 66 -5.05 -2.40 -1.35
C PRO A 66 -6.33 -2.30 -0.50
N VAL A 67 -7.19 -1.32 -0.80
CA VAL A 67 -8.47 -1.15 -0.10
C VAL A 67 -9.46 -2.26 -0.45
N GLU A 68 -9.56 -2.67 -1.71
CA GLU A 68 -10.38 -3.83 -2.09
C GLU A 68 -9.91 -5.09 -1.38
N ARG A 69 -8.59 -5.34 -1.36
CA ARG A 69 -8.03 -6.50 -0.66
C ARG A 69 -8.31 -6.47 0.84
N LEU A 70 -8.20 -5.30 1.46
CA LEU A 70 -8.52 -5.11 2.87
C LEU A 70 -10.00 -5.40 3.15
N LYS A 71 -10.91 -4.94 2.28
CA LYS A 71 -12.35 -5.21 2.39
C LYS A 71 -12.67 -6.70 2.27
N GLU A 72 -12.02 -7.42 1.35
CA GLU A 72 -12.17 -8.88 1.24
C GLU A 72 -11.75 -9.57 2.53
N LEU A 73 -10.56 -9.26 3.04
CA LEU A 73 -10.05 -9.86 4.29
C LEU A 73 -10.95 -9.51 5.50
N GLY A 74 -11.45 -8.27 5.57
CA GLY A 74 -12.40 -7.85 6.60
C GLY A 74 -13.73 -8.58 6.51
N SER A 75 -14.25 -8.79 5.30
CA SER A 75 -15.51 -9.51 5.06
C SER A 75 -15.42 -10.99 5.42
N VAL A 76 -14.26 -11.62 5.20
CA VAL A 76 -14.01 -13.03 5.53
C VAL A 76 -13.89 -13.26 7.05
N ASN A 77 -13.40 -12.27 7.81
CA ASN A 77 -13.31 -12.38 9.27
C ASN A 77 -14.68 -12.27 9.96
N LEU A 78 -15.62 -11.50 9.41
CA LEU A 78 -17.01 -11.46 9.91
C LEU A 78 -17.75 -12.78 9.65
N THR A 79 -17.57 -13.40 8.49
CA THR A 79 -18.26 -14.67 8.17
C THR A 79 -17.70 -15.87 8.92
N LEU A 80 -16.40 -15.93 9.21
CA LEU A 80 -15.79 -17.02 9.99
C LEU A 80 -16.15 -16.97 11.49
N GLN A 81 -16.51 -15.80 12.03
CA GLN A 81 -16.99 -15.68 13.42
C GLN A 81 -18.45 -16.12 13.60
N CYS A 82 -19.23 -16.24 12.51
CA CYS A 82 -20.63 -16.67 12.56
C CYS A 82 -20.84 -18.20 12.50
N TYR A 83 -19.79 -19.00 12.29
CA TYR A 83 -19.87 -20.46 12.23
C TYR A 83 -19.10 -21.14 13.36
N LYS A 84 -19.32 -20.68 14.60
CA LYS A 84 -19.03 -21.48 15.80
C LYS A 84 -20.28 -21.58 16.66
N TYR A 85 -21.11 -22.58 16.35
CA TYR A 85 -22.07 -23.21 17.25
C TYR A 85 -21.72 -24.69 17.34
#